data_AF-A0A2E3IGJ7-F1
#
_entry.id   AF-A0A2E3IGJ7-F1
#
_cell.length_a   1.000
_cell.length_b   1.000
_cell.length_c   1.000
_cell.angle_alpha   90.00
_cell.angle_beta   90.00
_cell.angle_gamma   90.00
#
_symmetry.space_group_name_H-M   'P 1'
#
loop_
_entity.id
_entity.type
_entity.pdbx_description
1 polymer ?
#
loop_
_entity_poly.entity_id
_entity_poly.type
_entity_poly.pdbx_seq_one_letter_code
_entity_poly.pdbx_strand_id
1 'polypeptide(L)'
;MIKIVILAYMMNTNPMATAEEFQMGKTFETMEACKRELTLQSRGIPQVYDVTWDFVVQGDFKWDWVIAACVDEQTGEKFKVFPAYDNGVPEGVEELLKATEEGYVPGIDA
;
A
#
# COMPACT_ATOMS: atom_id res chain seq x y z
N MET A 1 -8.04 9.44 13.54
CA MET A 1 -8.54 9.65 12.16
C MET A 1 -7.91 8.57 11.31
N ILE A 2 -8.67 7.96 10.41
CA ILE A 2 -8.21 6.80 9.65
C ILE A 2 -7.97 7.21 8.21
N LYS A 3 -6.87 6.75 7.64
CA LYS A 3 -6.46 7.07 6.27
C LYS A 3 -6.02 5.82 5.52
N ILE A 4 -6.03 5.90 4.19
CA ILE A 4 -5.39 4.89 3.35
C ILE A 4 -3.98 5.37 3.00
N VAL A 5 -3.02 4.51 3.28
CA VAL A 5 -1.61 4.65 2.89
C VAL A 5 -1.28 3.58 1.86
N ILE A 6 -0.54 3.95 0.83
CA ILE A 6 -0.03 3.06 -0.20
C ILE A 6 1.49 3.06 -0.09
N LEU A 7 2.06 1.87 0.06
CA LEU A 7 3.50 1.66 -0.05
C LEU A 7 3.77 1.09 -1.43
N ALA A 8 4.55 1.79 -2.25
CA ALA A 8 4.81 1.43 -3.64
C ALA A 8 6.31 1.34 -3.92
N TYR A 9 6.73 0.39 -4.76
CA TYR A 9 8.13 0.28 -5.19
C TYR A 9 8.25 -0.42 -6.56
N MET A 10 9.45 -0.37 -7.13
CA MET A 10 9.75 -0.91 -8.46
C MET A 10 10.25 -2.36 -8.40
N MET A 11 9.77 -3.22 -9.28
CA MET A 11 10.28 -4.60 -9.35
C MET A 11 11.75 -4.63 -9.77
N ASN A 12 12.48 -5.68 -9.34
CA ASN A 12 13.92 -5.86 -9.60
C ASN A 12 14.82 -4.75 -9.04
N THR A 13 14.33 -3.96 -8.10
CA THR A 13 15.11 -2.99 -7.33
C THR A 13 15.10 -3.36 -5.85
N ASN A 14 16.01 -2.78 -5.07
CA ASN A 14 15.99 -2.97 -3.61
C ASN A 14 14.81 -2.17 -3.03
N PRO A 15 13.80 -2.81 -2.41
CA PRO A 15 12.62 -2.12 -1.87
C PRO A 15 12.98 -1.07 -0.82
N MET A 16 14.03 -1.28 -0.02
CA MET A 16 14.49 -0.30 0.96
C MET A 16 15.01 1.00 0.32
N ALA A 17 15.45 0.94 -0.94
CA ALA A 17 16.01 2.09 -1.66
C ALA A 17 14.99 2.79 -2.56
N THR A 18 13.95 2.08 -3.01
CA THR A 18 13.00 2.58 -4.03
C THR A 18 11.57 2.67 -3.54
N ALA A 19 11.29 2.24 -2.31
CA ALA A 19 9.95 2.36 -1.76
C ALA A 19 9.59 3.81 -1.45
N GLU A 20 8.39 4.17 -1.88
CA GLU A 20 7.77 5.46 -1.68
C GLU A 20 6.44 5.23 -0.94
N GLU A 21 6.18 6.03 0.08
CA GLU A 21 4.89 6.03 0.79
C GLU A 21 3.99 7.15 0.26
N PHE A 22 2.73 6.81 -0.01
CA PHE A 22 1.71 7.73 -0.48
C PHE A 22 0.51 7.71 0.46
N GLN A 23 0.01 8.88 0.81
CA GLN A 23 -1.25 9.02 1.54
C GLN A 23 -2.37 9.43 0.59
N MET A 24 -3.48 8.69 0.61
CA MET A 24 -4.68 9.13 -0.10
C MET A 24 -5.33 10.31 0.63
N GLY A 25 -5.88 11.26 -0.14
CA GLY A 25 -6.53 12.45 0.42
C GLY A 25 -7.84 12.17 1.17
N LYS A 26 -8.47 11.00 0.94
CA LYS A 26 -9.72 10.61 1.60
C LYS A 26 -9.44 10.07 3.01
N THR A 27 -10.17 10.59 3.98
CA THR A 27 -10.12 10.16 5.38
C THR A 27 -11.42 9.45 5.78
N PHE A 28 -11.35 8.67 6.86
CA PHE A 28 -12.43 7.83 7.36
C PHE A 28 -12.60 8.00 8.86
N GLU A 29 -13.86 7.98 9.31
CA GLU A 29 -14.24 8.05 10.72
C GLU A 29 -14.09 6.69 11.43
N THR A 30 -14.30 5.58 10.72
CA THR A 30 -14.21 4.23 11.30
C THR A 30 -13.37 3.28 10.44
N MET A 31 -12.79 2.30 11.11
CA MET A 31 -11.92 1.32 10.47
C MET A 31 -12.70 0.44 9.49
N GLU A 32 -13.96 0.13 9.79
CA GLU A 32 -14.84 -0.61 8.89
C GLU A 32 -15.13 0.16 7.61
N ALA A 33 -15.31 1.48 7.70
CA ALA A 33 -15.51 2.32 6.52
C ALA A 33 -14.26 2.34 5.63
N CYS A 34 -13.08 2.46 6.24
CA CYS A 34 -11.82 2.37 5.52
C CYS A 34 -11.63 0.98 4.88
N LYS A 35 -11.85 -0.09 5.64
CA LYS A 35 -11.74 -1.49 5.16
C LYS A 35 -12.66 -1.75 3.96
N ARG A 36 -13.90 -1.22 3.97
CA ARG A 36 -14.82 -1.34 2.81
C ARG A 36 -14.28 -0.67 1.55
N GLU A 37 -13.70 0.52 1.66
CA GLU A 37 -13.07 1.18 0.52
C GLU A 37 -11.84 0.40 0.05
N LEU A 38 -10.96 0.05 0.98
CA LEU A 38 -9.69 -0.61 0.71
C LEU A 38 -9.87 -1.98 0.03
N THR A 39 -10.97 -2.68 0.34
CA THR A 39 -11.27 -4.02 -0.16
C THR A 39 -12.17 -4.04 -1.41
N LEU A 40 -12.53 -2.87 -1.97
CA LEU A 40 -13.38 -2.78 -3.15
C LEU A 40 -12.69 -3.42 -4.37
N GLN A 41 -13.41 -4.27 -5.11
CA GLN A 41 -12.92 -4.98 -6.31
C GLN A 41 -13.96 -4.89 -7.44
N SER A 42 -14.10 -3.72 -8.08
CA SER A 42 -15.11 -3.52 -9.13
C SER A 42 -14.80 -4.30 -10.42
N ARG A 43 -13.55 -4.75 -10.58
CA ARG A 43 -13.06 -5.43 -11.79
C ARG A 43 -13.38 -6.93 -11.84
N GLY A 44 -13.83 -7.51 -10.72
CA GLY A 44 -14.15 -8.94 -10.64
C GLY A 44 -12.94 -9.89 -10.71
N ILE A 45 -11.71 -9.34 -10.64
CA ILE A 45 -10.48 -10.14 -10.56
C ILE A 45 -10.13 -10.31 -9.09
N PRO A 46 -9.96 -11.56 -8.59
CA PRO A 46 -9.63 -11.81 -7.20
C PRO A 46 -8.40 -11.04 -6.75
N GLN A 47 -8.52 -10.33 -5.62
CA GLN A 47 -7.44 -9.56 -5.01
C GLN A 47 -6.86 -8.45 -5.92
N VAL A 48 -7.59 -7.99 -6.93
CA VAL A 48 -7.28 -6.74 -7.62
C VAL A 48 -8.18 -5.66 -7.04
N TYR A 49 -7.65 -4.94 -6.06
CA TYR A 49 -8.39 -3.87 -5.38
C TYR A 49 -8.36 -2.58 -6.19
N ASP A 50 -9.48 -1.87 -6.20
CA ASP A 50 -9.64 -0.64 -6.97
C ASP A 50 -8.62 0.42 -6.56
N VAL A 51 -8.38 0.57 -5.26
CA VAL A 51 -7.37 1.50 -4.70
C VAL A 51 -5.98 1.25 -5.29
N THR A 52 -5.53 0.00 -5.28
CA THR A 52 -4.18 -0.35 -5.76
C THR A 52 -4.09 -0.31 -7.28
N TRP A 53 -5.15 -0.70 -7.98
CA TRP A 53 -5.20 -0.63 -9.44
C TRP A 53 -5.19 0.80 -9.94
N ASP A 54 -6.07 1.65 -9.39
CA ASP A 54 -6.19 3.03 -9.82
C ASP A 54 -4.88 3.79 -9.54
N PHE A 55 -4.19 3.46 -8.45
CA PHE A 55 -2.87 4.00 -8.14
C PHE A 55 -1.82 3.63 -9.21
N VAL A 56 -1.66 2.35 -9.53
CA VAL A 56 -0.63 1.93 -10.52
C VAL A 56 -0.95 2.45 -11.92
N VAL A 57 -2.24 2.56 -12.30
CA VAL A 57 -2.65 3.15 -13.58
C VAL A 57 -2.37 4.65 -13.62
N GLN A 58 -2.68 5.39 -12.56
CA GLN A 58 -2.37 6.83 -12.48
C GLN A 58 -0.86 7.10 -12.47
N GLY A 59 -0.08 6.18 -11.88
CA GLY A 59 1.38 6.21 -11.92
C GLY A 59 1.99 5.72 -13.23
N ASP A 60 1.20 5.44 -14.27
CA ASP A 60 1.65 4.88 -15.55
C ASP A 60 2.53 3.62 -15.37
N PHE A 61 2.16 2.77 -14.41
CA PHE A 61 2.87 1.56 -14.01
C PHE A 61 4.33 1.80 -13.60
N LYS A 62 4.68 3.01 -13.13
CA LYS A 62 6.00 3.31 -12.55
C LYS A 62 6.36 2.35 -11.40
N TRP A 63 5.38 1.96 -10.59
CA TRP A 63 5.55 1.00 -9.50
C TRP A 63 4.86 -0.31 -9.87
N ASP A 64 5.63 -1.38 -9.90
CA ASP A 64 5.16 -2.72 -10.27
C ASP A 64 4.52 -3.45 -9.09
N TRP A 65 4.81 -3.02 -7.85
CA TRP A 65 4.28 -3.64 -6.65
C TRP A 65 3.90 -2.62 -5.59
N VAL A 66 2.69 -2.77 -5.08
CA VAL A 66 2.06 -1.89 -4.10
C VAL A 66 1.34 -2.67 -2.99
N ILE A 67 1.39 -2.13 -1.77
CA ILE A 67 0.55 -2.53 -0.63
C ILE A 67 -0.32 -1.33 -0.30
N ALA A 68 -1.59 -1.56 0.01
CA ALA A 68 -2.41 -0.51 0.59
C ALA A 68 -2.83 -0.90 2.01
N ALA A 69 -2.92 0.08 2.90
CA ALA A 69 -3.30 -0.13 4.28
C ALA A 69 -4.23 0.96 4.79
N CYS A 70 -5.26 0.56 5.51
CA CYS A 70 -5.96 1.45 6.44
C CYS A 70 -5.09 1.64 7.67
N VAL A 71 -4.84 2.88 8.06
CA VAL A 71 -4.04 3.25 9.23
C VAL A 71 -4.86 4.17 10.12
N ASP A 72 -5.06 3.77 11.37
CA ASP A 72 -5.58 4.64 12.41
C ASP A 72 -4.43 5.41 13.07
N GLU A 73 -4.40 6.73 12.87
CA GLU A 73 -3.35 7.58 13.43
C GLU A 73 -3.39 7.70 14.95
N GLN A 74 -4.52 7.40 15.60
CA GLN A 74 -4.66 7.52 17.05
C GLN A 74 -4.19 6.25 17.78
N THR A 75 -4.55 5.08 17.25
CA THR A 75 -4.28 3.79 17.89
C THR A 75 -3.08 3.07 17.30
N GLY A 76 -2.66 3.42 16.08
CA GLY A 76 -1.66 2.69 15.31
C GLY A 76 -2.19 1.40 14.68
N GLU A 77 -3.51 1.10 14.75
CA GLU A 77 -4.08 -0.08 14.09
C GLU A 77 -3.87 0.02 12.57
N LYS A 78 -3.37 -1.06 11.97
CA LYS A 78 -3.19 -1.19 10.52
C LYS A 78 -3.97 -2.38 9.99
N PHE A 79 -4.66 -2.20 8.86
CA PHE A 79 -5.22 -3.30 8.07
C PHE A 79 -4.70 -3.22 6.65
N LYS A 80 -3.87 -4.19 6.25
CA LYS A 80 -3.16 -4.22 4.96
C LYS A 80 -3.89 -5.12 3.97
N VAL A 81 -3.88 -4.75 2.70
CA VAL A 81 -4.26 -5.61 1.57
C VAL A 81 -3.10 -5.73 0.61
N PHE A 82 -2.95 -6.94 0.04
CA PHE A 82 -1.93 -7.27 -0.92
C PHE A 82 -2.63 -7.63 -2.23
N PRO A 83 -2.42 -6.86 -3.31
CA PRO A 83 -2.91 -7.25 -4.62
C PRO A 83 -2.32 -8.59 -5.06
N ALA A 84 -3.04 -9.29 -5.93
CA ALA A 84 -2.46 -10.44 -6.62
C ALA A 84 -1.45 -9.95 -7.67
N TYR A 85 -0.23 -10.50 -7.60
CA TYR A 85 0.83 -10.25 -8.59
C TYR A 85 1.28 -11.57 -9.19
N ASP A 86 1.37 -11.64 -10.52
CA ASP A 86 1.78 -12.86 -11.24
C ASP A 86 3.20 -13.31 -10.86
N ASN A 87 4.08 -12.35 -10.55
CA ASN A 87 5.47 -12.61 -10.17
C ASN A 87 5.68 -12.74 -8.65
N GLY A 88 4.60 -12.79 -7.86
CA GLY A 88 4.66 -12.92 -6.41
C GLY A 88 5.10 -11.65 -5.68
N VAL A 89 5.50 -11.82 -4.40
CA VAL A 89 6.02 -10.74 -3.55
C VAL A 89 7.52 -10.57 -3.78
N PRO A 90 8.00 -9.36 -4.12
CA PRO A 90 9.41 -9.05 -4.29
C PRO A 90 10.29 -9.38 -3.08
N GLU A 91 11.54 -9.74 -3.34
CA GLU A 91 12.55 -10.01 -2.31
C GLU A 91 12.83 -8.74 -1.50
N GLY A 92 12.98 -8.87 -0.17
CA GLY A 92 13.24 -7.74 0.74
C GLY A 92 11.99 -6.97 1.21
N VAL A 93 10.79 -7.32 0.72
CA VAL A 93 9.54 -6.69 1.16
C VAL A 93 9.24 -6.93 2.62
N GLU A 94 9.54 -8.12 3.14
CA GLU A 94 9.33 -8.43 4.55
C GLU A 94 10.21 -7.56 5.45
N GLU A 95 11.45 -7.30 5.04
CA GLU A 95 12.38 -6.41 5.74
C GLU A 95 11.84 -4.97 5.74
N LEU A 96 11.40 -4.49 4.57
CA LEU A 96 10.76 -3.18 4.45
C LEU A 96 9.53 -3.06 5.36
N LEU A 97 8.64 -4.06 5.32
CA LEU A 97 7.43 -4.08 6.15
C LEU A 97 7.76 -4.05 7.63
N LYS A 98 8.75 -4.84 8.06
CA LYS A 98 9.21 -4.84 9.45
C LYS A 98 9.80 -3.47 9.84
N ALA A 99 10.65 -2.89 8.99
CA ALA A 99 11.22 -1.57 9.23
C ALA A 99 10.11 -0.51 9.38
N THR A 100 9.08 -0.54 8.53
CA THR A 100 7.94 0.41 8.62
C THR A 100 7.08 0.23 9.88
N GLU A 101 7.08 -0.95 10.47
CA GLU A 101 6.45 -1.21 11.78
C GLU A 101 7.30 -0.68 12.93
N GLU A 102 8.62 -0.64 12.75
CA GLU A 102 9.60 -0.06 13.68
C GLU A 102 9.76 1.47 13.52
N GLY A 103 9.00 2.09 12.61
CA GLY A 103 8.94 3.54 12.42
C GLY A 103 9.77 4.08 11.26
N TYR A 104 10.36 3.21 10.42
CA TYR A 104 10.95 3.63 9.15
C TYR A 104 9.86 4.19 8.23
N VAL A 105 10.15 5.33 7.59
CA VAL A 105 9.26 5.93 6.59
C VAL A 105 9.98 5.89 5.24
N PRO A 106 9.49 5.07 4.29
CA PRO A 106 10.07 4.95 2.96
C PRO A 106 10.03 6.26 2.18
N GLY A 107 11.10 6.56 1.44
CA GLY A 107 11.17 7.74 0.58
C GLY A 107 11.53 9.07 1.27
N ILE A 108 11.99 9.07 2.53
CA ILE A 108 12.45 10.30 3.21
C ILE A 108 13.87 10.73 2.80
N ASP A 109 14.66 9.85 2.18
CA ASP A 109 16.06 10.14 1.79
C ASP A 109 16.25 10.37 0.26
N ALA A 110 15.25 10.93 -0.43
CA ALA A 110 15.37 11.32 -1.85
C ALA A 110 15.89 12.75 -2.03
#